data_AF-A0A2N9JE65-F1
#
_entry.id   AF-A0A2N9JE65-F1
#
_cell.length_a   1.000
_cell.length_b   1.000
_cell.length_c   1.000
_cell.angle_alpha   90.00
_cell.angle_beta   90.00
_cell.angle_gamma   90.00
#
_symmetry.space_group_name_H-M   'P 1'
#
loop_
_entity.id
_entity.type
_entity.pdbx_description
1 polymer ?
#
loop_
_entity_poly.entity_id
_entity_poly.type
_entity_poly.pdbx_seq_one_letter_code
_entity_poly.pdbx_strand_id
1 'polypeptide(L)'
;MRGRYEAVIDGRVRVVEYEPDTELRDTEQVPLTEAAGEYADGIEAFFRREVEPYAPDAWIDETKTKIGYEISFTRHFYKPTTMRTLAEIQADIRALEAETDNLIAEIAGED
;
A
#
# COMPACT_ATOMS: atom_id res chain seq x y z
N MET A 1 10.62 -15.42 23.11
CA MET A 1 11.84 -14.69 22.74
C MET A 1 11.43 -13.27 22.36
N ARG A 2 11.88 -12.25 23.11
CA ARG A 2 11.50 -10.81 22.93
C ARG A 2 12.77 -9.99 22.75
N GLY A 3 13.55 -10.28 21.72
CA GLY A 3 14.96 -9.87 21.68
C GLY A 3 15.83 -10.53 22.77
N ARG A 4 15.31 -11.55 23.47
CA ARG A 4 16.04 -12.28 24.52
C ARG A 4 16.57 -13.59 23.97
N TYR A 5 17.89 -13.78 24.04
CA TYR A 5 18.58 -14.96 23.51
C TYR A 5 19.52 -15.52 24.56
N GLU A 6 19.75 -16.83 24.47
CA GLU A 6 20.79 -17.48 25.26
C GLU A 6 22.16 -17.20 24.63
N ALA A 7 23.10 -16.73 25.45
CA ALA A 7 24.48 -16.50 25.04
C ALA A 7 25.43 -17.03 26.12
N VAL A 8 26.56 -17.59 25.70
CA VAL A 8 27.62 -17.99 26.63
C VAL A 8 28.56 -16.81 26.83
N ILE A 9 28.54 -16.22 28.02
CA ILE A 9 29.42 -15.12 28.43
C ILE A 9 30.26 -15.63 29.61
N ASP A 10 31.58 -15.56 29.46
CA ASP A 10 32.55 -16.07 30.44
C ASP A 10 32.30 -17.52 30.87
N GLY A 11 31.96 -18.38 29.89
CA GLY A 11 31.71 -19.81 30.12
C GLY A 11 30.41 -20.13 30.86
N ARG A 12 29.51 -19.16 31.04
CA ARG A 12 28.18 -19.36 31.65
C ARG A 12 27.08 -18.98 30.67
N VAL A 13 26.02 -19.79 30.62
CA VAL A 13 24.81 -19.44 29.88
C VAL A 13 24.14 -18.27 30.58
N ARG A 14 23.93 -17.19 29.83
CA ARG A 14 23.24 -15.97 30.24
C ARG A 14 22.12 -15.69 29.25
N VAL A 15 21.09 -14.98 29.70
CA VAL A 15 20.09 -14.39 28.81
C VAL A 15 20.54 -12.97 28.51
N VAL A 16 20.77 -12.68 27.23
CA VAL A 16 21.03 -11.32 26.74
C VAL A 16 19.75 -10.77 26.12
N GLU A 17 19.52 -9.47 26.30
CA GLU A 17 18.42 -8.74 25.65
C GLU A 17 19.03 -7.80 24.62
N TYR A 18 18.73 -8.00 23.35
CA TYR A 18 19.13 -7.14 22.25
C TYR A 18 18.21 -5.93 22.19
N GLU A 19 18.79 -4.77 21.95
CA GLU A 19 18.05 -3.56 21.66
C GLU A 19 17.48 -3.66 20.23
N PRO A 20 16.16 -3.52 20.01
CA PRO A 20 15.59 -3.53 18.68
C PRO A 20 16.03 -2.29 17.90
N ASP A 21 16.56 -2.51 16.70
CA ASP A 21 16.83 -1.43 15.76
C ASP A 21 15.50 -0.82 15.28
N THR A 22 15.30 0.47 15.55
CA THR A 22 14.08 1.17 15.16
C THR A 22 13.95 1.38 13.66
N GLU A 23 15.06 1.41 12.93
CA GLU A 23 15.08 1.59 11.47
C GLU A 23 14.67 0.32 10.72
N LEU A 24 14.79 -0.85 11.36
CA LEU A 24 14.43 -2.16 10.79
C LEU A 24 13.01 -2.62 11.15
N ARG A 25 12.20 -1.76 11.79
CA ARG A 25 10.82 -2.10 12.15
C ARG A 25 9.92 -2.10 10.91
N ASP A 26 9.14 -3.16 10.79
CA ASP A 26 8.12 -3.26 9.75
C ASP A 26 6.75 -3.65 10.31
N THR A 27 5.71 -3.61 9.49
CA THR A 27 4.34 -3.99 9.83
C THR A 27 3.71 -4.77 8.70
N GLU A 28 3.21 -5.95 9.02
CA GLU A 28 2.47 -6.80 8.08
C GLU A 28 0.96 -6.56 8.18
N GLN A 29 0.28 -6.61 7.02
CA GLN A 29 -1.18 -6.65 6.94
C GLN A 29 -1.65 -8.09 6.82
N VAL A 30 -2.10 -8.67 7.92
CA VAL A 30 -2.59 -10.06 7.96
C VAL A 30 -4.13 -10.07 7.83
N PRO A 31 -4.70 -10.86 6.91
CA PRO A 31 -6.15 -11.00 6.82
C PRO A 31 -6.76 -11.48 8.14
N LEU A 32 -7.88 -10.87 8.57
CA LEU A 32 -8.60 -11.33 9.77
C LEU A 32 -9.04 -12.80 9.69
N THR A 33 -9.20 -13.32 8.47
CA THR A 33 -9.61 -14.69 8.18
C THR A 33 -8.43 -15.64 7.97
N GLU A 34 -7.20 -15.20 8.24
CA GLU A 34 -6.02 -16.05 8.15
C GLU A 34 -6.17 -17.24 9.10
N ALA A 35 -5.97 -18.44 8.56
CA ALA A 35 -6.15 -19.66 9.33
C ALA A 35 -4.94 -19.87 10.26
N ALA A 36 -5.22 -20.10 11.56
CA ALA A 36 -4.17 -20.39 12.53
C ALA A 36 -3.43 -21.71 12.26
N GLY A 37 -4.09 -22.68 11.63
CA GLY A 37 -3.51 -24.01 11.41
C GLY A 37 -3.16 -24.68 12.74
N GLU A 38 -1.86 -25.01 12.90
CA GLU A 38 -1.31 -25.59 14.14
C GLU A 38 -0.79 -24.55 15.14
N TYR A 39 -0.81 -23.26 14.78
CA TYR A 39 -0.30 -22.17 15.59
C TYR A 39 -1.39 -21.55 16.47
N ALA A 40 -0.98 -20.64 17.36
CA ALA A 40 -1.88 -20.03 18.33
C ALA A 40 -2.98 -19.18 17.68
N ASP A 41 -2.66 -18.47 16.61
CA ASP A 41 -3.58 -17.65 15.83
C ASP A 41 -3.09 -17.47 14.37
N GLY A 42 -3.90 -16.77 13.56
CA GLY A 42 -3.55 -16.50 12.16
C GLY A 42 -2.34 -15.56 11.99
N ILE A 43 -2.04 -14.71 12.96
CA ILE A 43 -0.89 -13.80 12.91
C ILE A 43 0.40 -14.61 13.06
N GLU A 44 0.45 -15.50 14.06
CA GLU A 44 1.59 -16.41 14.25
C GLU A 44 1.76 -17.32 13.04
N ALA A 45 0.66 -17.88 12.50
CA ALA A 45 0.71 -18.73 11.31
C ALA A 45 1.30 -18.00 10.09
N PHE A 46 0.90 -16.73 9.88
CA PHE A 46 1.46 -15.88 8.84
C PHE A 46 2.94 -15.57 9.08
N PHE A 47 3.29 -15.15 10.30
CA PHE A 47 4.66 -14.81 10.67
C PHE A 47 5.64 -15.97 10.42
N ARG A 48 5.27 -17.19 10.82
CA ARG A 48 6.09 -18.40 10.61
C ARG A 48 6.28 -18.74 9.13
N ARG A 49 5.29 -18.46 8.30
CA ARG A 49 5.30 -18.79 6.87
C ARG A 49 6.00 -17.75 6.02
N GLU A 50 5.74 -16.46 6.29
CA GLU A 50 6.09 -15.36 5.39
C GLU A 50 7.20 -14.45 5.95
N VAL A 51 7.42 -14.41 7.28
CA VAL A 51 8.40 -13.50 7.90
C VAL A 51 9.64 -14.25 8.38
N GLU A 52 9.47 -15.21 9.30
CA GLU A 52 10.58 -15.94 9.94
C GLU A 52 11.60 -16.56 8.95
N PRO A 53 11.19 -17.13 7.79
CA PRO A 53 12.15 -17.71 6.85
C PRO A 53 13.11 -16.68 6.23
N TYR A 54 12.73 -15.40 6.18
CA TYR A 54 13.52 -14.33 5.57
C TYR A 54 14.15 -13.39 6.61
N ALA A 55 13.56 -13.29 7.80
CA ALA A 55 14.04 -12.50 8.92
C ALA A 55 14.03 -13.34 10.22
N PRO A 56 15.01 -14.24 10.42
CA PRO A 56 15.01 -15.21 11.52
C PRO A 56 15.20 -14.60 12.90
N ASP A 57 15.70 -13.36 12.95
CA ASP A 57 15.86 -12.57 14.17
C ASP A 57 14.66 -11.66 14.45
N ALA A 58 13.64 -11.63 13.59
CA ALA A 58 12.42 -10.88 13.82
C ALA A 58 11.57 -11.50 14.94
N TRP A 59 10.76 -10.66 15.58
CA TRP A 59 9.72 -11.10 16.50
C TRP A 59 8.53 -10.15 16.46
N ILE A 60 7.37 -10.65 16.86
CA ILE A 60 6.12 -9.89 16.88
C ILE A 60 6.06 -9.02 18.13
N ASP A 61 5.81 -7.72 17.96
CA ASP A 61 5.45 -6.81 19.06
C ASP A 61 3.93 -6.83 19.26
N GLU A 62 3.45 -7.76 20.09
CA GLU A 62 2.02 -7.95 20.37
C GLU A 62 1.31 -6.67 20.87
N THR A 63 2.04 -5.73 21.49
CA THR A 63 1.46 -4.47 21.99
C THR A 63 1.04 -3.52 20.87
N LYS A 64 1.56 -3.74 19.65
CA LYS A 64 1.27 -2.94 18.46
C LYS A 64 0.34 -3.64 17.48
N THR A 65 -0.02 -4.88 17.73
CA THR A 65 -1.03 -5.61 16.95
C THR A 65 -2.38 -4.91 17.08
N LYS A 66 -2.99 -4.57 15.95
CA LYS A 66 -4.28 -3.87 15.89
C LYS A 66 -5.21 -4.56 14.90
N ILE A 67 -6.48 -4.65 15.26
CA ILE A 67 -7.54 -5.08 14.36
C ILE A 67 -8.05 -3.86 13.60
N GLY A 68 -7.97 -3.91 12.27
CA GLY A 68 -8.47 -2.88 11.37
C GLY A 68 -9.39 -3.46 10.31
N TYR A 69 -10.20 -2.59 9.70
CA TYR A 69 -11.01 -2.92 8.53
C TYR A 69 -10.65 -1.95 7.41
N GLU A 70 -10.47 -2.47 6.21
CA GLU A 70 -10.21 -1.65 5.02
C GLU A 70 -11.45 -1.63 4.11
N ILE A 71 -11.76 -0.45 3.57
CA ILE A 71 -12.74 -0.29 2.49
C ILE A 71 -12.05 0.35 1.29
N SER A 72 -12.03 -0.35 0.16
CA SER A 72 -11.49 0.21 -1.08
C SER A 72 -12.46 1.24 -1.65
N PHE A 73 -12.16 2.52 -1.45
CA PHE A 73 -13.03 3.60 -1.91
C PHE A 73 -13.21 3.58 -3.42
N THR A 74 -12.12 3.37 -4.16
CA THR A 74 -12.17 3.26 -5.63
C THR A 74 -13.06 2.11 -6.07
N ARG A 75 -12.97 0.94 -5.45
CA ARG A 75 -13.81 -0.20 -5.85
C ARG A 75 -15.30 0.05 -5.64
N HIS A 76 -15.67 0.69 -4.54
CA HIS A 76 -17.07 0.80 -4.13
C HIS A 76 -17.74 2.11 -4.54
N PHE A 77 -16.98 3.20 -4.69
CA PHE A 77 -17.51 4.53 -4.90
C PHE A 77 -17.00 5.21 -6.17
N TYR A 78 -16.07 4.59 -6.92
CA TYR A 78 -15.64 5.17 -8.18
C TYR A 78 -16.79 5.16 -9.20
N LYS A 79 -17.12 6.35 -9.68
CA LYS A 79 -18.03 6.55 -10.81
C LYS A 79 -17.16 6.83 -12.03
N PRO A 80 -17.14 5.95 -13.04
CA PRO A 80 -16.46 6.24 -14.29
C PRO A 80 -16.95 7.55 -14.87
N THR A 81 -16.01 8.41 -15.28
CA THR A 81 -16.36 9.63 -16.00
C THR A 81 -16.92 9.24 -17.36
N THR A 82 -18.16 9.65 -17.65
CA THR A 82 -18.75 9.45 -18.98
C THR A 82 -17.90 10.16 -20.03
N MET A 83 -17.48 9.43 -21.05
CA MET A 83 -16.74 10.01 -22.17
C MET A 83 -17.65 10.97 -22.95
N ARG A 84 -17.08 12.06 -23.46
CA ARG A 84 -17.74 12.94 -24.43
C ARG A 84 -18.19 12.13 -25.65
N THR A 85 -19.33 12.49 -26.21
CA THR A 85 -19.84 11.89 -27.43
C THR A 85 -19.03 12.35 -28.65
N LEU A 86 -19.07 11.55 -29.73
CA LEU A 86 -18.43 11.94 -30.99
C LEU A 86 -19.00 13.26 -31.54
N ALA A 87 -20.30 13.49 -31.38
CA ALA A 87 -20.96 14.70 -31.84
C ALA A 87 -20.46 15.95 -31.11
N GLU A 88 -20.26 15.88 -29.78
CA GLU A 88 -19.67 16.96 -28.99
C GLU A 88 -18.21 17.20 -29.39
N ILE A 89 -17.45 16.14 -29.67
CA ILE A 89 -16.08 16.26 -30.20
C ILE A 89 -16.06 16.96 -31.55
N GLN A 90 -16.95 16.59 -32.47
CA GLN A 90 -17.06 17.23 -33.78
C GLN A 90 -17.50 18.69 -33.71
N ALA A 91 -18.43 19.02 -32.81
CA ALA A 91 -18.90 20.39 -32.62
C ALA A 91 -17.76 21.30 -32.11
N ASP A 92 -17.01 20.86 -31.10
CA ASP A 92 -15.85 21.61 -30.58
C ASP A 92 -14.79 21.83 -31.67
N ILE A 93 -14.47 20.80 -32.46
CA ILE A 93 -13.49 20.92 -33.54
C ILE A 93 -13.92 21.99 -34.55
N ARG A 94 -15.17 21.97 -35.00
CA ARG A 94 -15.68 22.96 -35.96
C ARG A 94 -15.72 24.38 -35.39
N ALA A 95 -16.02 24.51 -34.10
CA ALA A 95 -16.00 25.81 -33.43
C ALA A 95 -14.58 26.39 -33.40
N LEU A 96 -13.58 25.55 -33.10
CA LEU A 96 -12.16 25.92 -33.13
C LEU A 96 -11.68 26.27 -34.54
N GLU A 97 -12.12 25.54 -35.56
CA GLU A 97 -11.84 25.86 -36.97
C GLU A 97 -12.37 27.26 -37.33
N ALA A 98 -13.63 27.55 -37.01
CA ALA A 98 -14.24 28.85 -37.29
C ALA A 98 -13.60 30.01 -36.50
N GLU A 99 -13.21 29.78 -35.25
CA GLU A 99 -12.46 30.77 -34.45
C GLU A 99 -11.10 31.07 -35.08
N THR A 100 -10.40 30.04 -35.54
CA THR A 100 -9.10 30.19 -36.20
C THR A 100 -9.21 30.94 -37.52
N ASP A 101 -10.21 30.61 -38.34
CA ASP A 101 -10.45 31.27 -39.62
C ASP A 101 -10.78 32.77 -39.43
N ASN A 102 -11.61 33.11 -38.44
CA ASN A 102 -11.88 34.50 -38.07
C ASN A 102 -10.61 35.23 -37.64
N LEU A 103 -9.79 34.61 -36.79
CA LEU A 103 -8.54 35.22 -36.32
C LEU A 103 -7.57 35.47 -37.49
N ILE A 104 -7.51 34.55 -38.46
CA ILE A 104 -6.70 34.72 -39.67
C ILE A 104 -7.25 35.86 -40.53
N ALA A 105 -8.56 35.97 -40.71
CA ALA A 105 -9.18 37.06 -41.47
C ALA A 105 -8.91 38.44 -40.85
N GLU A 106 -9.00 38.56 -39.53
CA GLU A 106 -8.66 39.80 -38.79
C GLU A 106 -7.20 40.22 -39.02
N ILE A 107 -6.27 39.26 -39.09
CA ILE A 107 -4.84 39.52 -39.34
C ILE A 107 -4.60 39.85 -40.82
N ALA A 108 -5.32 39.20 -41.73
CA ALA A 108 -5.20 39.39 -43.18
C ALA A 108 -5.84 40.69 -43.68
N GLY A 109 -6.72 41.31 -42.88
CA GLY A 109 -7.40 42.57 -43.22
C GLY A 109 -8.54 42.41 -44.22
N GLU A 110 -9.16 41.23 -44.26
CA GLU A 110 -10.33 40.94 -45.09
C GLU A 110 -11.60 41.16 -44.25
N ASP A 111 -12.28 42.31 -44.45
CA ASP A 111 -13.60 42.66 -43.88
C ASP A 111 -14.77 42.11 -44.72
#